data_AF-A0A1B7N287-F1
#
_entry.id   AF-A0A1B7N287-F1
#
_cell.length_a   1.000
_cell.length_b   1.000
_cell.length_c   1.000
_cell.angle_alpha   90.00
_cell.angle_beta   90.00
_cell.angle_gamma   90.00
#
_symmetry.space_group_name_H-M   'P 1'
#
loop_
_entity.id
_entity.type
_entity.pdbx_description
1 polymer ?
#
loop_
_entity_poly.entity_id
_entity_poly.type
_entity_poly.pdbx_seq_one_letter_code
_entity_poly.pdbx_strand_id
1 'polypeptide(L)'
;MEHIARWKAIPEQTVIATGTNIYIPQIIYQPYTEADRVRYIEKANLKEPILFVTSHPDQWGVSLDDALKAKLRDLHGRDDHMFEDCGPSVSIRLQWPGYRSWTKQIPTMDFKSPKCPITKAKLAKNVANCVKRFIEEKGPGRMEMEGDRSWRVGPRYIRLEDLMLVSLHHISKGSWQPQLRLRTPLSEILQRRTPHVPPPGI
;
A
#
# COMPACT_ATOMS: atom_id res chain seq x y z
N MET A 1 -15.89 -6.66 13.65
CA MET A 1 -14.54 -7.23 13.57
C MET A 1 -13.50 -6.14 13.80
N GLU A 2 -12.61 -6.33 14.75
CA GLU A 2 -11.69 -5.30 15.25
C GLU A 2 -10.73 -4.76 14.18
N HIS A 3 -10.12 -5.63 13.36
CA HIS A 3 -9.18 -5.22 12.30
C HIS A 3 -9.82 -4.28 11.25
N ILE A 4 -11.13 -4.38 11.02
CA ILE A 4 -11.88 -3.46 10.13
C ILE A 4 -12.04 -2.08 10.78
N ALA A 5 -12.34 -2.05 12.08
CA ALA A 5 -12.43 -0.80 12.82
C ALA A 5 -11.08 -0.06 12.80
N ARG A 6 -9.98 -0.80 13.02
CA ARG A 6 -8.62 -0.26 12.91
C ARG A 6 -8.31 0.29 11.53
N TRP A 7 -8.68 -0.40 10.45
CA TRP A 7 -8.54 0.13 9.08
C TRP A 7 -9.24 1.48 8.89
N LYS A 8 -10.47 1.62 9.40
CA LYS A 8 -11.27 2.84 9.27
C LYS A 8 -10.77 3.99 10.14
N ALA A 9 -10.19 3.68 11.30
CA ALA A 9 -9.69 4.68 12.24
C ALA A 9 -8.39 5.37 11.78
N ILE A 10 -7.52 4.69 11.03
CA ILE A 10 -6.22 5.26 10.62
C ILE A 10 -6.37 6.57 9.82
N PRO A 11 -7.21 6.65 8.77
CA PRO A 11 -7.42 7.91 8.04
C PRO A 11 -7.87 9.09 8.91
N GLU A 12 -8.62 8.84 9.99
CA GLU A 12 -9.14 9.87 10.89
C GLU A 12 -8.06 10.39 11.87
N GLN A 13 -7.06 9.57 12.16
CA GLN A 13 -6.00 9.86 13.14
C GLN A 13 -4.67 10.27 12.49
N THR A 14 -4.57 10.15 11.16
CA THR A 14 -3.32 10.35 10.42
C THR A 14 -2.89 11.82 10.50
N VAL A 15 -1.69 12.05 11.04
CA VAL A 15 -1.01 13.35 10.97
C VAL A 15 -0.42 13.53 9.57
N ILE A 16 -0.81 14.60 8.87
CA ILE A 16 -0.40 14.85 7.47
C ILE A 16 0.31 16.19 7.39
N ALA A 17 1.63 16.13 7.20
CA ALA A 17 2.44 17.33 6.91
C ALA A 17 2.66 17.54 5.40
N THR A 18 2.67 16.45 4.60
CA THR A 18 2.87 16.52 3.15
C THR A 18 1.88 15.65 2.38
N GLY A 19 1.58 16.07 1.16
CA GLY A 19 0.66 15.40 0.26
C GLY A 19 -0.79 15.64 0.64
N THR A 20 -1.65 14.63 0.44
CA THR A 20 -3.10 14.78 0.64
C THR A 20 -3.63 13.82 1.70
N ASN A 21 -4.84 14.10 2.19
CA ASN A 21 -5.66 13.17 2.99
C ASN A 21 -6.54 12.26 2.11
N ILE A 22 -6.26 12.15 0.81
CA ILE A 22 -7.03 11.32 -0.12
C ILE A 22 -6.45 9.91 -0.10
N TYR A 23 -7.13 9.01 0.59
CA TYR A 23 -6.79 7.59 0.62
C TYR A 23 -7.28 6.87 -0.63
N ILE A 24 -6.53 5.88 -1.09
CA ILE A 24 -7.00 4.96 -2.13
C ILE A 24 -8.15 4.14 -1.52
N PRO A 25 -9.37 4.16 -2.10
CA PRO A 25 -10.55 3.55 -1.50
C PRO A 25 -10.56 2.02 -1.71
N GLN A 26 -9.59 1.34 -1.10
CA GLN A 26 -9.47 -0.11 -1.18
C GLN A 26 -10.50 -0.80 -0.29
N ILE A 27 -11.17 -1.82 -0.83
CA ILE A 27 -12.00 -2.74 -0.05
C ILE A 27 -11.07 -3.62 0.80
N ILE A 28 -11.46 -3.93 2.04
CA ILE A 28 -10.69 -4.84 2.89
C ILE A 28 -10.92 -6.27 2.39
N TYR A 29 -9.85 -6.98 2.02
CA TYR A 29 -9.98 -8.38 1.62
C TYR A 29 -10.55 -9.24 2.75
N GLN A 30 -11.45 -10.15 2.37
CA GLN A 30 -11.93 -11.21 3.23
C GLN A 30 -11.85 -12.56 2.50
N PRO A 31 -11.56 -13.67 3.20
CA PRO A 31 -11.73 -14.99 2.65
C PRO A 31 -13.16 -15.24 2.15
N TYR A 32 -13.29 -16.03 1.09
CA TYR A 32 -14.57 -16.20 0.39
C TYR A 32 -15.54 -17.11 1.14
N THR A 33 -15.05 -18.18 1.75
CA THR A 33 -15.88 -19.15 2.48
C THR A 33 -15.99 -18.77 3.96
N GLU A 34 -17.09 -19.16 4.59
CA GLU A 34 -17.28 -18.98 6.04
C GLU A 34 -16.23 -19.75 6.85
N ALA A 35 -15.94 -21.00 6.46
CA ALA A 35 -14.91 -21.81 7.09
C ALA A 35 -13.52 -21.12 7.05
N ASP A 36 -13.18 -20.47 5.93
CA ASP A 36 -11.93 -19.73 5.81
C ASP A 36 -11.93 -18.44 6.64
N ARG A 37 -13.08 -17.75 6.77
CA ARG A 37 -13.19 -16.57 7.65
C ARG A 37 -12.98 -16.98 9.12
N VAL A 38 -13.61 -18.06 9.56
CA VAL A 38 -13.40 -18.61 10.90
C VAL A 38 -11.92 -18.95 11.11
N ARG A 39 -11.29 -19.66 10.16
CA ARG A 39 -9.90 -20.12 10.28
C ARG A 39 -8.86 -19.00 10.23
N TYR A 40 -9.04 -18.03 9.34
CA TYR A 40 -8.00 -17.05 9.00
C TYR A 40 -8.27 -15.65 9.55
N ILE A 41 -9.45 -15.39 10.11
CA ILE A 41 -9.78 -14.11 10.75
C ILE A 41 -10.17 -14.34 12.21
N GLU A 42 -11.23 -15.10 12.48
CA GLU A 42 -11.81 -15.16 13.83
C GLU A 42 -10.95 -15.94 14.83
N LYS A 43 -10.42 -17.09 14.42
CA LYS A 43 -9.50 -17.91 15.22
C LYS A 43 -8.04 -17.52 15.02
N ALA A 44 -7.76 -16.52 14.19
CA ALA A 44 -6.41 -16.06 13.93
C ALA A 44 -6.02 -14.94 14.91
N ASN A 45 -4.79 -15.00 15.43
CA ASN A 45 -4.22 -13.87 16.17
C ASN A 45 -3.72 -12.81 15.17
N LEU A 46 -4.61 -11.88 14.79
CA LEU A 46 -4.26 -10.78 13.91
C LEU A 46 -3.43 -9.75 14.68
N LYS A 47 -2.34 -9.29 14.06
CA LYS A 47 -1.37 -8.37 14.68
C LYS A 47 -1.85 -6.93 14.49
N GLU A 48 -1.36 -6.02 15.33
CA GLU A 48 -1.59 -4.59 15.14
C GLU A 48 -1.13 -4.10 13.76
N PRO A 49 -1.80 -3.08 13.20
CA PRO A 49 -1.31 -2.43 11.99
C PRO A 49 0.10 -1.90 12.18
N ILE A 50 0.97 -2.14 11.21
CA ILE A 50 2.30 -1.56 11.18
C ILE A 50 2.17 -0.15 10.62
N LEU A 51 2.46 0.87 11.42
CA LEU A 51 2.40 2.28 11.01
C LEU A 51 3.75 2.76 10.48
N PHE A 52 3.76 3.50 9.38
CA PHE A 52 4.96 4.12 8.82
C PHE A 52 4.95 5.61 9.16
N VAL A 53 5.66 5.99 10.23
CA VAL A 53 5.71 7.38 10.72
C VAL A 53 7.10 7.96 10.46
N THR A 54 7.19 9.21 10.01
CA THR A 54 8.46 9.92 9.82
C THR A 54 8.61 11.07 10.79
N SER A 55 9.84 11.46 11.15
CA SER A 55 10.11 12.62 12.03
C SER A 55 10.27 13.95 11.29
N HIS A 56 10.68 13.91 10.02
CA HIS A 56 11.01 15.11 9.24
C HIS A 56 10.38 15.04 7.83
N PRO A 57 9.19 15.62 7.65
CA PRO A 57 8.33 16.18 8.69
C PRO A 57 7.67 15.09 9.55
N ASP A 58 7.18 15.48 10.72
CA ASP A 58 6.37 14.60 11.56
C ASP A 58 5.04 14.30 10.87
N GLN A 59 4.88 13.07 10.38
CA GLN A 59 3.69 12.65 9.66
C GLN A 59 3.57 11.13 9.60
N TRP A 60 2.35 10.71 9.31
CA TRP A 60 2.05 9.34 8.93
C TRP A 60 2.16 9.19 7.42
N GLY A 61 3.08 8.31 7.07
CA GLY A 61 3.30 7.77 5.74
C GLY A 61 4.69 8.08 5.19
N VAL A 62 5.20 7.15 4.39
CA VAL A 62 6.44 7.30 3.61
C VAL A 62 6.12 7.31 2.12
N SER A 63 6.89 8.05 1.32
CA SER A 63 6.81 7.92 -0.13
C SER A 63 7.08 6.49 -0.57
N LEU A 64 6.30 5.98 -1.52
CA LEU A 64 6.68 4.73 -2.16
C LEU A 64 7.95 4.87 -3.01
N ASP A 65 8.18 6.03 -3.61
CA ASP A 65 9.39 6.31 -4.39
C ASP A 65 10.65 6.39 -3.49
N ASP A 66 10.55 7.07 -2.33
CA ASP A 66 11.64 7.12 -1.36
C ASP A 66 11.91 5.74 -0.74
N ALA A 67 10.86 4.96 -0.45
CA ALA A 67 11.01 3.59 0.03
C ALA A 67 11.74 2.69 -0.97
N LEU A 68 11.45 2.79 -2.28
CA LEU A 68 12.20 2.06 -3.30
C LEU A 68 13.68 2.43 -3.32
N LYS A 69 13.96 3.73 -3.25
CA LYS A 69 15.31 4.31 -3.26
C LYS A 69 16.02 4.16 -1.91
N ALA A 70 15.40 3.49 -0.92
CA ALA A 70 15.90 3.32 0.43
C ALA A 70 16.21 4.65 1.16
N LYS A 71 15.50 5.73 0.81
CA LYS A 71 15.58 7.04 1.44
C LYS A 71 14.62 7.11 2.64
N LEU A 72 14.88 6.28 3.65
CA LEU A 72 14.02 6.12 4.84
C LEU A 72 14.74 6.48 6.14
N ARG A 73 15.62 7.49 6.10
CA ARG A 73 16.41 7.89 7.28
C ARG A 73 15.52 8.32 8.44
N ASP A 74 14.44 9.05 8.14
CA ASP A 74 13.55 9.64 9.15
C ASP A 74 12.40 8.72 9.58
N LEU A 75 12.33 7.48 9.07
CA LEU A 75 11.32 6.48 9.44
C LEU A 75 11.53 5.99 10.88
N HIS A 76 10.51 6.16 11.72
CA HIS A 76 10.49 5.64 13.09
C HIS A 76 10.58 4.12 13.11
N GLY A 77 11.49 3.60 13.92
CA GLY A 77 11.71 2.15 14.04
C GLY A 77 12.23 1.52 12.74
N ARG A 78 12.96 2.27 11.90
CA ARG A 78 13.45 1.79 10.59
C ARG A 78 14.15 0.43 10.64
N ASP A 79 14.87 0.15 11.73
CA ASP A 79 15.67 -1.05 11.91
C ASP A 79 14.97 -2.10 12.80
N ASP A 80 13.75 -1.81 13.28
CA ASP A 80 12.94 -2.76 14.06
C ASP A 80 12.62 -4.00 13.21
N HIS A 81 12.72 -5.17 13.83
CA HIS A 81 12.38 -6.44 13.22
C HIS A 81 10.86 -6.56 13.01
N MET A 82 10.46 -6.81 11.77
CA MET A 82 9.08 -7.04 11.40
C MET A 82 8.83 -8.53 11.18
N PHE A 83 7.57 -8.95 11.34
CA PHE A 83 7.14 -10.32 11.07
C PHE A 83 7.85 -11.40 11.90
N GLU A 84 8.26 -11.07 13.12
CA GLU A 84 8.64 -12.07 14.11
C GLU A 84 7.49 -13.09 14.28
N ASP A 85 7.89 -14.37 14.37
CA ASP A 85 6.99 -15.53 14.44
C ASP A 85 6.03 -15.70 13.25
N CYS A 86 6.33 -15.08 12.10
CA CYS A 86 5.59 -15.33 10.87
C CYS A 86 6.22 -16.47 10.05
N GLY A 87 5.42 -17.11 9.21
CA GLY A 87 5.92 -18.07 8.22
C GLY A 87 6.94 -17.44 7.26
N PRO A 88 7.59 -18.23 6.39
CA PRO A 88 8.72 -17.76 5.56
C PRO A 88 8.35 -16.64 4.56
N SER A 89 7.06 -16.47 4.27
CA SER A 89 6.53 -15.37 3.47
C SER A 89 5.14 -14.96 3.93
N VAL A 90 4.76 -13.73 3.59
CA VAL A 90 3.39 -13.20 3.73
C VAL A 90 2.89 -12.67 2.39
N SER A 91 1.57 -12.67 2.20
CA SER A 91 0.93 -12.11 1.00
C SER A 91 0.59 -10.64 1.21
N ILE A 92 1.09 -9.76 0.34
CA ILE A 92 0.65 -8.37 0.22
C ILE A 92 -0.51 -8.33 -0.77
N ARG A 93 -1.68 -7.88 -0.32
CA ARG A 93 -2.90 -7.79 -1.12
C ARG A 93 -3.20 -6.34 -1.49
N LEU A 94 -3.53 -6.09 -2.74
CA LEU A 94 -4.01 -4.81 -3.24
C LEU A 94 -5.42 -4.99 -3.77
N GLN A 95 -6.35 -4.22 -3.20
CA GLN A 95 -7.75 -4.16 -3.61
C GLN A 95 -8.02 -2.81 -4.26
N TRP A 96 -7.29 -2.52 -5.32
CA TRP A 96 -7.29 -1.22 -5.97
C TRP A 96 -8.62 -0.99 -6.73
N PRO A 97 -9.25 0.19 -6.62
CA PRO A 97 -10.52 0.48 -7.28
C PRO A 97 -10.48 0.26 -8.79
N GLY A 98 -11.44 -0.50 -9.31
CA GLY A 98 -11.55 -0.78 -10.74
C GLY A 98 -10.54 -1.80 -11.30
N TYR A 99 -9.79 -2.50 -10.44
CA TYR A 99 -8.99 -3.65 -10.84
C TYR A 99 -9.35 -4.89 -10.00
N ARG A 100 -9.17 -6.08 -10.59
CA ARG A 100 -9.26 -7.34 -9.83
C ARG A 100 -8.25 -7.35 -8.70
N SER A 101 -8.61 -8.05 -7.61
CA SER A 101 -7.72 -8.32 -6.49
C SER A 101 -6.35 -8.79 -6.98
N TRP A 102 -5.31 -8.14 -6.49
CA TRP A 102 -3.94 -8.46 -6.82
C TRP A 102 -3.18 -8.87 -5.56
N THR A 103 -2.28 -9.83 -5.68
CA THR A 103 -1.51 -10.33 -4.54
C THR A 103 -0.08 -10.63 -4.95
N LYS A 104 0.84 -10.40 -4.02
CA LYS A 104 2.24 -10.80 -4.17
C LYS A 104 2.85 -11.18 -2.83
N GLN A 105 3.58 -12.28 -2.81
CA GLN A 105 4.33 -12.71 -1.64
C GLN A 105 5.61 -11.90 -1.46
N ILE A 106 5.93 -11.60 -0.20
CA ILE A 106 7.22 -11.06 0.21
C ILE A 106 7.82 -11.97 1.29
N PRO A 107 9.16 -12.10 1.35
CA PRO A 107 9.81 -12.86 2.41
C PRO A 107 9.67 -12.13 3.75
N THR A 108 9.59 -12.89 4.84
CA THR A 108 9.59 -12.35 6.22
C THR A 108 10.97 -12.28 6.83
N MET A 109 11.92 -13.03 6.29
CA MET A 109 13.33 -13.03 6.69
C MET A 109 14.19 -12.38 5.61
N ASP A 110 15.29 -11.77 6.02
CA ASP A 110 16.37 -11.41 5.11
C ASP A 110 17.15 -12.66 4.67
N PHE A 111 18.04 -12.46 3.70
CA PHE A 111 18.88 -13.52 3.14
C PHE A 111 20.31 -13.50 3.71
N LYS A 112 20.51 -12.83 4.85
CA LYS A 112 21.83 -12.80 5.52
C LYS A 112 22.09 -14.13 6.24
N SER A 113 23.33 -14.32 6.66
CA SER A 113 23.75 -15.43 7.52
C SER A 113 24.29 -14.86 8.83
N PRO A 114 23.66 -15.13 10.00
CA PRO A 114 22.39 -15.85 10.16
C PRO A 114 21.20 -15.07 9.57
N LYS A 115 20.10 -15.77 9.24
CA LYS A 115 18.87 -15.13 8.75
C LYS A 115 18.22 -14.34 9.88
N CYS A 116 17.82 -13.11 9.61
CA CYS A 116 17.08 -12.27 10.55
C CYS A 116 15.73 -11.85 9.97
N PRO A 117 14.72 -11.54 10.80
CA PRO A 117 13.49 -10.94 10.31
C PRO A 117 13.78 -9.64 9.52
N ILE A 118 12.97 -9.33 8.51
CA ILE A 118 13.17 -8.11 7.74
C ILE A 118 12.94 -6.87 8.61
N THR A 119 13.73 -5.82 8.42
CA THR A 119 13.49 -4.56 9.11
C THR A 119 12.27 -3.81 8.58
N LYS A 120 11.74 -2.86 9.35
CA LYS A 120 10.63 -1.99 8.92
C LYS A 120 10.96 -1.20 7.64
N ALA A 121 12.20 -0.72 7.49
CA ALA A 121 12.65 -0.08 6.25
C ALA A 121 12.67 -1.05 5.07
N LYS A 122 13.10 -2.31 5.29
CA LYS A 122 13.07 -3.35 4.26
C LYS A 122 11.63 -3.73 3.89
N LEU A 123 10.73 -3.78 4.87
CA LEU A 123 9.29 -3.99 4.66
C LEU A 123 8.69 -2.88 3.79
N ALA A 124 8.93 -1.60 4.12
CA ALA A 124 8.46 -0.47 3.32
C ALA A 124 8.92 -0.60 1.84
N LYS A 125 10.21 -0.92 1.64
CA LYS A 125 10.76 -1.16 0.30
C LYS A 125 10.11 -2.36 -0.41
N ASN A 126 9.85 -3.46 0.30
CA ASN A 126 9.18 -4.63 -0.29
C ASN A 126 7.75 -4.30 -0.72
N VAL A 127 6.99 -3.56 0.11
CA VAL A 127 5.63 -3.09 -0.23
C VAL A 127 5.66 -2.14 -1.43
N ALA A 128 6.62 -1.20 -1.47
CA ALA A 128 6.79 -0.31 -2.61
C ALA A 128 7.08 -1.07 -3.91
N ASN A 129 7.88 -2.14 -3.85
CA ASN A 129 8.11 -3.03 -5.01
C ASN A 129 6.83 -3.79 -5.42
N CYS A 130 5.98 -4.19 -4.47
CA CYS A 130 4.68 -4.79 -4.79
C CYS A 130 3.77 -3.80 -5.52
N VAL A 131 3.65 -2.56 -5.03
CA VAL A 131 2.83 -1.52 -5.67
C VAL A 131 3.38 -1.14 -7.05
N LYS A 132 4.71 -0.98 -7.18
CA LYS A 132 5.36 -0.74 -8.48
C LYS A 132 4.98 -1.82 -9.50
N ARG A 133 5.10 -3.09 -9.10
CA ARG A 133 4.78 -4.21 -9.98
C ARG A 133 3.28 -4.26 -10.33
N PHE A 134 2.40 -3.96 -9.37
CA PHE A 134 0.97 -3.82 -9.66
C PHE A 134 0.71 -2.75 -10.73
N ILE A 135 1.33 -1.57 -10.60
CA ILE A 135 1.18 -0.47 -11.58
C ILE A 135 1.73 -0.89 -12.95
N GLU A 136 2.89 -1.56 -13.00
CA GLU A 136 3.49 -2.05 -14.25
C GLU A 136 2.62 -3.11 -14.95
N GLU A 137 2.05 -4.05 -14.19
CA GLU A 137 1.19 -5.11 -14.73
C GLU A 137 -0.20 -4.59 -15.15
N LYS A 138 -0.78 -3.66 -14.38
CA LYS A 138 -2.15 -3.18 -14.60
C LYS A 138 -2.24 -1.90 -15.44
N GLY A 139 -1.17 -1.12 -15.53
CA GLY A 139 -1.13 0.15 -16.26
C GLY A 139 -1.49 0.02 -17.75
N PRO A 140 -0.92 -0.94 -18.51
CA PRO A 140 -1.28 -1.19 -19.90
C PRO A 140 -2.70 -1.76 -20.08
N GLY A 141 -3.24 -2.41 -19.04
CA GLY A 141 -4.51 -3.11 -19.08
C GLY A 141 -5.74 -2.20 -19.05
N ARG A 142 -6.91 -2.83 -19.29
CA ARG A 142 -8.22 -2.20 -19.06
C ARG A 142 -8.61 -2.37 -17.59
N MET A 143 -9.28 -1.35 -17.06
CA MET A 143 -10.02 -1.46 -15.80
C MET A 143 -11.27 -2.31 -16.01
N GLU A 144 -11.82 -2.80 -14.90
CA GLU A 144 -13.16 -3.40 -14.89
C GLU A 144 -14.20 -2.37 -15.39
N MET A 145 -15.28 -2.85 -16.03
CA MET A 145 -16.24 -1.98 -16.73
C MET A 145 -16.87 -0.92 -15.82
N GLU A 146 -17.16 -1.29 -14.57
CA GLU A 146 -17.77 -0.43 -13.53
C GLU A 146 -16.72 0.31 -12.69
N GLY A 147 -15.43 0.15 -12.99
CA GLY A 147 -14.35 0.79 -12.24
C GLY A 147 -14.31 2.30 -12.48
N ASP A 148 -14.24 3.08 -11.39
CA ASP A 148 -14.00 4.51 -11.47
C ASP A 148 -12.62 4.80 -12.08
N ARG A 149 -12.64 5.38 -13.29
CA ARG A 149 -11.46 5.67 -14.10
C ARG A 149 -10.53 6.71 -13.48
N SER A 150 -11.00 7.48 -12.50
CA SER A 150 -10.16 8.43 -11.78
C SER A 150 -9.01 7.71 -11.05
N TRP A 151 -9.24 6.47 -10.61
CA TRP A 151 -8.25 5.62 -9.94
C TRP A 151 -7.37 4.81 -10.89
N ARG A 152 -7.37 5.07 -12.19
CA ARG A 152 -6.53 4.33 -13.12
C ARG A 152 -5.05 4.46 -12.73
N VAL A 153 -4.28 3.38 -12.90
CA VAL A 153 -2.83 3.41 -12.74
C VAL A 153 -2.12 3.41 -14.09
N GLY A 154 -0.88 3.92 -14.11
CA GLY A 154 0.01 3.86 -15.27
C GLY A 154 0.64 5.20 -15.64
N PRO A 155 1.42 5.27 -16.73
CA PRO A 155 2.25 6.44 -17.07
C PRO A 155 1.50 7.77 -17.19
N ARG A 156 0.22 7.71 -17.61
CA ARG A 156 -0.67 8.87 -17.78
C ARG A 156 -1.71 9.03 -16.67
N TYR A 157 -1.67 8.18 -15.63
CA TYR A 157 -2.66 8.16 -14.56
C TYR A 157 -1.94 8.16 -13.21
N ILE A 158 -2.39 7.43 -12.19
CA ILE A 158 -1.66 7.35 -10.92
C ILE A 158 -0.36 6.56 -11.10
N ARG A 159 0.78 7.15 -10.73
CA ARG A 159 2.10 6.50 -10.71
C ARG A 159 2.56 6.28 -9.27
N LEU A 160 3.70 5.62 -9.12
CA LEU A 160 4.24 5.25 -7.81
C LEU A 160 4.61 6.48 -6.96
N GLU A 161 5.21 7.50 -7.58
CA GLU A 161 5.60 8.74 -6.91
C GLU A 161 4.41 9.58 -6.45
N ASP A 162 3.20 9.28 -6.95
CA ASP A 162 1.97 9.91 -6.52
C ASP A 162 1.42 9.27 -5.23
N LEU A 163 2.13 8.29 -4.63
CA LEU A 163 1.63 7.46 -3.53
C LEU A 163 2.52 7.50 -2.28
N MET A 164 1.84 7.45 -1.13
CA MET A 164 2.43 7.26 0.18
C MET A 164 1.86 6.02 0.87
N LEU A 165 2.74 5.24 1.51
CA LEU A 165 2.41 4.10 2.36
C LEU A 165 2.22 4.58 3.79
N VAL A 166 1.00 4.46 4.32
CA VAL A 166 0.64 4.95 5.66
C VAL A 166 0.72 3.83 6.69
N SER A 167 0.09 2.70 6.40
CA SER A 167 0.01 1.55 7.30
C SER A 167 -0.04 0.24 6.53
N LEU A 168 0.23 -0.87 7.22
CA LEU A 168 0.07 -2.23 6.73
C LEU A 168 -0.76 -3.04 7.73
N HIS A 169 -1.92 -3.54 7.30
CA HIS A 169 -2.89 -4.19 8.17
C HIS A 169 -2.86 -5.71 8.04
N HIS A 170 -2.82 -6.45 9.16
CA HIS A 170 -2.96 -7.91 9.18
C HIS A 170 -4.45 -8.28 9.08
N ILE A 171 -4.94 -8.44 7.86
CA ILE A 171 -6.38 -8.58 7.57
C ILE A 171 -6.86 -10.03 7.59
N SER A 172 -5.97 -10.98 7.40
CA SER A 172 -6.20 -12.42 7.63
C SER A 172 -4.85 -13.10 7.86
N LYS A 173 -4.81 -14.27 8.49
CA LYS A 173 -3.57 -15.02 8.75
C LYS A 173 -2.70 -15.12 7.48
N GLY A 174 -1.48 -14.58 7.56
CA GLY A 174 -0.52 -14.60 6.45
C GLY A 174 -0.82 -13.63 5.30
N SER A 175 -1.84 -12.77 5.42
CA SER A 175 -2.23 -11.76 4.44
C SER A 175 -2.27 -10.37 5.04
N TRP A 176 -1.57 -9.45 4.38
CA TRP A 176 -1.46 -8.07 4.79
C TRP A 176 -1.91 -7.15 3.66
N GLN A 177 -2.56 -6.06 4.00
CA GLN A 177 -3.06 -5.08 3.02
C GLN A 177 -2.50 -3.69 3.36
N PRO A 178 -1.80 -3.02 2.42
CA PRO A 178 -1.28 -1.69 2.64
C PRO A 178 -2.40 -0.67 2.50
N GLN A 179 -2.43 0.31 3.39
CA GLN A 179 -3.26 1.49 3.24
C GLN A 179 -2.42 2.61 2.62
N LEU A 180 -2.90 3.14 1.51
CA LEU A 180 -2.17 4.08 0.66
C LEU A 180 -2.95 5.39 0.57
N ARG A 181 -2.23 6.51 0.50
CA ARG A 181 -2.80 7.84 0.20
C ARG A 181 -2.05 8.53 -0.92
N LEU A 182 -2.72 9.48 -1.56
CA LEU A 182 -2.12 10.28 -2.63
C LEU A 182 -1.19 11.36 -2.06
N ARG A 183 -0.01 11.49 -2.69
CA ARG A 183 0.90 12.62 -2.49
C ARG A 183 0.46 13.85 -3.28
N THR A 184 -0.16 13.65 -4.42
CA THR A 184 -0.62 14.73 -5.31
C THR A 184 -2.15 14.67 -5.38
N PRO A 185 -2.89 15.80 -5.30
CA PRO A 185 -4.33 15.80 -5.49
C PRO A 185 -4.76 15.06 -6.76
N LEU A 186 -5.84 14.29 -6.67
CA LEU A 186 -6.31 13.48 -7.79
C LEU A 186 -6.64 14.33 -9.03
N SER A 187 -7.25 15.49 -8.82
CA SER A 187 -7.53 16.47 -9.89
C SER A 187 -6.27 16.89 -10.62
N GLU A 188 -5.18 17.14 -9.90
CA GLU A 188 -3.90 17.56 -10.47
C GLU A 188 -3.21 16.43 -11.23
N ILE A 189 -3.27 15.18 -10.73
CA ILE A 189 -2.78 14.01 -11.45
C ILE A 189 -3.48 13.88 -12.80
N LEU A 190 -4.82 14.03 -12.81
CA LEU A 190 -5.63 13.93 -14.02
C LEU A 190 -5.35 15.07 -15.00
N GLN A 191 -5.18 16.31 -14.50
CA GLN A 191 -4.88 17.48 -15.33
C GLN A 191 -3.49 17.40 -15.98
N ARG A 192 -2.44 17.11 -15.20
CA ARG A 192 -1.03 17.10 -15.68
C ARG A 192 -0.77 16.08 -16.80
N ARG A 193 -1.66 15.11 -16.99
CA ARG A 193 -1.45 13.95 -17.86
C ARG A 193 -2.52 13.78 -18.93
N THR A 194 -3.39 14.79 -19.08
CA THR A 194 -4.27 14.94 -20.25
C THR A 194 -3.41 15.42 -21.42
N PRO A 195 -3.47 14.84 -22.64
CA PRO A 195 -2.75 15.37 -23.78
C PRO A 195 -3.17 16.82 -24.01
N HIS A 196 -2.21 17.74 -24.12
CA HIS A 196 -2.49 19.04 -24.73
C HIS A 196 -2.90 18.76 -26.17
N VAL A 197 -4.19 18.89 -26.46
CA VAL A 197 -4.66 18.98 -27.84
C VAL A 197 -4.30 20.39 -28.27
N PRO A 198 -3.35 20.61 -29.20
CA PRO A 198 -3.13 21.94 -29.73
C PRO A 198 -4.45 22.42 -30.36
N PRO A 199 -4.79 23.72 -30.27
CA PRO A 199 -5.98 24.23 -30.93
C PRO A 199 -5.92 23.86 -32.42
N PRO A 200 -7.04 23.50 -33.05
CA PRO A 200 -7.07 23.32 -34.50
C PRO A 200 -6.55 24.61 -35.13
N GLY A 201 -5.53 24.48 -35.97
CA GLY A 201 -4.88 25.61 -36.63
C GLY A 201 -5.93 26.48 -37.35
N ILE A 202 -5.82 27.79 -37.14
CA ILE A 202 -6.56 28.83 -37.86
C ILE A 202 -5.86 29.07 -39.20
#